data_AF-A0A375CQ66-F1
#
_entry.id   AF-A0A375CQ66-F1
#
_cell.length_a   1.000
_cell.length_b   1.000
_cell.length_c   1.000
_cell.angle_alpha   90.00
_cell.angle_beta   90.00
_cell.angle_gamma   90.00
#
_symmetry.space_group_name_H-M   'P 1'
#
loop_
_entity.id
_entity.type
_entity.pdbx_description
1 polymer ?
#
loop_
_entity_poly.entity_id
_entity_poly.type
_entity_poly.pdbx_seq_one_letter_code
_entity_poly.pdbx_strand_id
1 'polypeptide(L)'
;MFDVAETTPISIAPIETKGKYIFEVADDIRRQLRSAGLEPEWFNASNFMDDDNEALYGPKSSRQWPQFGARERLAISVHRGWSEGWAIHVDRIGLQGDAPAVSTAAQKLLVGKSLTERQAWDSVRAISKMFDVA
;
A
#
# COMPACT_ATOMS: atom_id res chain seq x y z
N MET A 1 14.30 -34.37 -12.54
CA MET A 1 15.22 -33.34 -12.01
C MET A 1 14.46 -32.04 -12.14
N PHE A 2 13.85 -31.56 -11.05
CA PHE A 2 13.08 -30.32 -11.08
C PHE A 2 14.07 -29.16 -11.02
N ASP A 3 14.05 -28.33 -12.04
CA ASP A 3 14.79 -27.07 -12.12
C ASP A 3 14.33 -26.20 -10.94
N VAL A 4 15.20 -26.04 -9.93
CA VAL A 4 14.97 -25.09 -8.85
C VAL A 4 15.23 -23.73 -9.46
N ALA A 5 14.17 -23.13 -10.01
CA ALA A 5 14.23 -21.80 -10.58
C ALA A 5 14.99 -20.88 -9.62
N GLU A 6 16.17 -20.41 -10.07
CA GLU A 6 16.99 -19.47 -9.32
C GLU A 6 16.10 -18.31 -8.91
N THR A 7 15.80 -18.24 -7.62
CA THR A 7 15.04 -17.12 -7.07
C THR A 7 16.01 -15.96 -7.07
N THR A 8 16.02 -15.17 -8.14
CA THR A 8 16.81 -13.94 -8.21
C THR A 8 16.47 -13.14 -6.95
N PRO A 9 17.44 -12.78 -6.10
CA PRO A 9 17.15 -12.11 -4.85
C PRO A 9 16.41 -10.81 -5.17
N ILE A 10 15.14 -10.77 -4.77
CA ILE A 10 14.27 -9.62 -4.95
C ILE A 10 14.90 -8.47 -4.17
N SER A 11 15.54 -7.55 -4.88
CA SER A 11 16.14 -6.36 -4.30
C SER A 11 15.02 -5.37 -4.00
N ILE A 12 14.53 -5.40 -2.77
CA ILE A 12 13.57 -4.44 -2.24
C ILE A 12 14.33 -3.50 -1.32
N ALA A 13 14.29 -2.20 -1.63
CA ALA A 13 14.89 -1.17 -0.81
C ALA A 13 13.80 -0.42 -0.02
N PRO A 14 14.09 -0.01 1.23
CA PRO A 14 13.21 0.90 1.97
C PRO A 14 12.91 2.17 1.16
N ILE A 15 11.68 2.66 1.23
CA ILE A 15 11.29 3.92 0.59
C ILE A 15 11.32 5.07 1.60
N GLU A 16 11.86 6.22 1.18
CA GLU A 16 11.68 7.47 1.88
C GLU A 16 10.29 8.03 1.56
N THR A 17 9.53 8.43 2.58
CA THR A 17 8.15 8.95 2.42
C THR A 17 8.00 10.38 2.93
N LYS A 18 8.96 10.87 3.72
CA LYS A 18 8.89 12.20 4.31
C LYS A 18 8.92 13.28 3.25
N GLY A 19 7.92 14.16 3.30
CA GLY A 19 7.78 15.28 2.38
C GLY A 19 7.26 14.92 0.99
N LYS A 20 7.05 13.63 0.70
CA LYS A 20 6.47 13.18 -0.57
C LYS A 20 4.96 13.29 -0.59
N TYR A 21 4.40 13.43 -1.77
CA TYR A 21 2.97 13.30 -2.02
C TYR A 21 2.56 11.82 -2.11
N ILE A 22 1.27 11.53 -1.89
CA ILE A 22 0.75 10.15 -1.95
C ILE A 22 1.00 9.53 -3.33
N PHE A 23 0.83 10.28 -4.42
CA PHE A 23 1.11 9.77 -5.76
C PHE A 23 2.59 9.41 -5.97
N GLU A 24 3.52 10.18 -5.39
CA GLU A 24 4.96 9.92 -5.51
C GLU A 24 5.34 8.61 -4.79
N VAL A 25 4.77 8.39 -3.61
CA VAL A 25 4.96 7.13 -2.86
C VAL A 25 4.38 5.95 -3.64
N ALA A 26 3.19 6.09 -4.24
CA ALA A 26 2.61 5.05 -5.09
C ALA A 26 3.52 4.71 -6.29
N ASP A 27 4.09 5.73 -6.92
CA ASP A 27 4.99 5.61 -8.06
C ASP A 27 6.33 4.96 -7.69
N ASP A 28 6.90 5.30 -6.53
CA ASP A 28 8.13 4.66 -6.02
C ASP A 28 7.93 3.16 -5.78
N ILE A 29 6.81 2.80 -5.14
CA ILE A 29 6.46 1.40 -4.91
C ILE A 29 6.29 0.67 -6.25
N ARG A 30 5.51 1.25 -7.17
CA ARG A 30 5.28 0.66 -8.49
C ARG A 30 6.57 0.44 -9.26
N ARG A 31 7.50 1.40 -9.24
CA ARG A 31 8.84 1.27 -9.86
C ARG A 31 9.65 0.13 -9.26
N GLN A 32 9.67 0.00 -7.94
CA GLN A 32 10.39 -1.08 -7.28
C GLN A 32 9.74 -2.45 -7.53
N LEU A 33 8.41 -2.55 -7.43
CA LEU A 33 7.68 -3.78 -7.75
C LEU A 33 7.93 -4.23 -9.19
N ARG A 34 7.90 -3.30 -10.15
CA ARG A 34 8.26 -3.60 -11.55
C ARG A 34 9.69 -4.10 -11.70
N SER A 35 10.64 -3.43 -11.07
CA SER A 35 12.06 -3.85 -11.11
C SER A 35 12.28 -5.24 -10.49
N ALA A 36 11.44 -5.61 -9.53
CA ALA A 36 11.40 -6.90 -8.88
C ALA A 36 10.61 -8.00 -9.63
N GLY A 37 9.97 -7.68 -10.77
CA GLY A 37 9.09 -8.61 -11.47
C GLY A 37 7.78 -8.92 -10.72
N LEU A 38 7.40 -8.07 -9.78
CA LEU A 38 6.22 -8.19 -8.92
C LEU A 38 5.15 -7.12 -9.24
N GLU A 39 5.17 -6.54 -10.44
CA GLU A 39 4.22 -5.49 -10.78
C GLU A 39 2.77 -6.02 -10.75
N PRO A 40 1.88 -5.44 -9.94
CA PRO A 40 0.44 -5.69 -10.02
C PRO A 40 -0.14 -5.06 -11.28
N GLU A 41 -1.33 -5.47 -11.70
CA GLU A 41 -2.01 -4.94 -12.90
C GLU A 41 -2.22 -3.43 -12.80
N TRP A 42 -2.47 -2.93 -11.59
CA TRP A 42 -2.38 -1.51 -11.27
C TRP A 42 -2.13 -1.31 -9.78
N PHE A 43 -1.52 -0.17 -9.43
CA PHE A 43 -1.27 0.27 -8.05
C PHE A 43 -1.17 1.79 -8.00
N ASN A 44 -2.05 2.45 -7.24
CA ASN A 44 -2.24 3.90 -7.23
C ASN A 44 -2.61 4.42 -5.83
N ALA A 45 -2.71 5.74 -5.69
CA ALA A 45 -3.41 6.37 -4.57
C ALA A 45 -4.86 5.87 -4.47
N SER A 46 -5.37 5.71 -3.25
CA SER A 46 -6.77 5.32 -3.01
C SER A 46 -7.75 6.30 -3.66
N ASN A 47 -7.49 7.60 -3.51
CA ASN A 47 -8.25 8.66 -4.14
C ASN A 47 -7.52 9.19 -5.40
N PHE A 48 -7.31 8.32 -6.39
CA PHE A 48 -6.65 8.71 -7.64
C PHE A 48 -7.44 9.69 -8.51
N MET A 49 -8.75 9.83 -8.25
CA MET A 49 -9.63 10.79 -8.92
C MET A 49 -9.61 12.19 -8.26
N ASP A 50 -8.89 12.34 -7.14
CA ASP A 50 -8.82 13.56 -6.34
C ASP A 50 -10.19 14.12 -5.90
N ASP A 51 -11.13 13.22 -5.60
CA ASP A 51 -12.46 13.55 -5.12
C ASP A 51 -12.38 14.29 -3.76
N ASP A 52 -13.25 15.29 -3.57
CA ASP A 52 -13.29 16.09 -2.34
C ASP A 52 -13.75 15.28 -1.12
N ASN A 53 -14.46 14.17 -1.31
CA ASN A 53 -14.90 13.27 -0.25
C ASN A 53 -13.77 12.36 0.25
N GLU A 54 -12.74 12.96 0.84
CA GLU A 54 -11.56 12.25 1.35
C GLU A 54 -11.88 11.27 2.50
N ALA A 55 -13.03 11.45 3.18
CA ALA A 55 -13.50 10.53 4.20
C ALA A 55 -13.88 9.17 3.62
N LEU A 56 -14.42 9.15 2.39
CA LEU A 56 -14.83 7.92 1.70
C LEU A 56 -13.69 7.32 0.87
N TYR A 57 -12.97 8.17 0.12
CA TYR A 57 -12.00 7.70 -0.87
C TYR A 57 -10.54 7.69 -0.38
N GLY A 58 -10.28 8.27 0.80
CA GLY A 58 -8.94 8.52 1.29
C GLY A 58 -8.42 9.90 0.86
N PRO A 59 -7.22 10.31 1.35
CA PRO A 59 -6.68 11.62 1.04
C PRO A 59 -6.40 11.74 -0.46
N LYS A 60 -6.57 12.95 -1.00
CA LYS A 60 -6.21 13.27 -2.39
C LYS A 60 -4.78 12.85 -2.69
N SER A 61 -4.54 12.45 -3.93
CA SER A 61 -3.21 12.03 -4.40
C SER A 61 -2.15 13.11 -4.18
N SER A 62 -2.56 14.38 -4.27
CA SER A 62 -1.74 15.58 -4.04
C SER A 62 -1.54 15.95 -2.55
N ARG A 63 -2.08 15.19 -1.59
CA ARG A 63 -1.75 15.35 -0.17
C ARG A 63 -0.37 14.78 0.11
N GLN A 64 0.31 15.37 1.10
CA GLN A 64 1.55 14.79 1.60
C GLN A 64 1.27 13.45 2.28
N TRP A 65 2.22 12.53 2.15
CA TRP A 65 2.22 11.26 2.85
C TRP A 65 2.16 11.50 4.37
N PRO A 66 1.26 10.82 5.08
CA PRO A 66 1.06 11.08 6.50
C PRO A 66 2.32 10.76 7.31
N GLN A 67 2.59 11.60 8.31
CA GLN A 67 3.59 11.29 9.34
C GLN A 67 2.88 10.54 10.47
N PHE A 68 3.37 9.35 10.82
CA PHE A 68 2.74 8.49 11.81
C PHE A 68 3.16 8.89 13.22
N GLY A 69 2.18 9.11 14.09
CA GLY A 69 2.41 9.24 15.53
C GLY A 69 2.62 7.89 16.23
N ALA A 70 2.90 7.91 17.54
CA ALA A 70 3.18 6.71 18.34
C ALA A 70 2.04 5.66 18.41
N ARG A 71 0.81 6.05 18.04
CA ARG A 71 -0.37 5.17 18.04
C ARG A 71 -0.89 4.89 16.64
N GLU A 72 -0.08 5.19 15.63
CA GLU A 72 -0.45 5.02 14.24
C GLU A 72 0.51 4.06 13.56
N ARG A 73 0.00 3.30 12.61
CA ARG A 73 0.78 2.33 11.85
C ARG A 73 0.25 2.19 10.45
N LEU A 74 1.08 1.66 9.57
CA LEU A 74 0.65 1.13 8.29
C LEU A 74 0.17 -0.32 8.47
N ALA A 75 -0.88 -0.67 7.75
CA ALA A 75 -1.31 -2.03 7.53
C ALA A 75 -1.37 -2.28 6.04
N ILE A 76 -0.79 -3.40 5.61
CA ILE A 76 -0.84 -3.83 4.21
C ILE A 76 -1.62 -5.13 4.17
N SER A 77 -2.67 -5.18 3.37
CA SER A 77 -3.59 -6.33 3.33
C SER A 77 -3.93 -6.75 1.92
N VAL A 78 -4.26 -8.04 1.78
CA VAL A 78 -4.86 -8.59 0.58
C VAL A 78 -6.34 -8.84 0.85
N HIS A 79 -7.20 -8.39 -0.07
CA HIS A 79 -8.63 -8.62 -0.02
C HIS A 79 -9.10 -9.29 -1.32
N ARG A 80 -9.91 -10.34 -1.20
CA ARG A 80 -10.65 -10.88 -2.35
C ARG A 80 -11.97 -10.13 -2.47
N GLY A 81 -12.08 -9.28 -3.50
CA GLY A 81 -13.29 -8.53 -3.81
C GLY A 81 -14.30 -9.37 -4.59
N TRP A 82 -15.36 -8.70 -5.06
CA TRP A 82 -16.40 -9.30 -5.90
C TRP A 82 -16.02 -9.36 -7.38
N SER A 83 -14.98 -8.61 -7.79
CA SER A 83 -14.42 -8.65 -9.14
C SER A 83 -13.31 -9.70 -9.24
N GLU A 84 -13.04 -10.17 -10.46
CA GLU A 84 -11.87 -11.01 -10.75
C GLU A 84 -10.59 -10.32 -10.25
N GLY A 85 -9.77 -11.04 -9.47
CA GLY A 85 -8.50 -10.58 -8.92
C GLY A 85 -8.47 -10.44 -7.39
N TRP A 86 -7.39 -9.83 -6.91
CA TRP A 86 -7.04 -9.66 -5.51
C TRP A 86 -6.64 -8.21 -5.28
N ALA A 87 -7.35 -7.51 -4.40
CA ALA A 87 -7.05 -6.13 -4.06
C ALA A 87 -5.93 -6.09 -3.01
N ILE A 88 -4.97 -5.19 -3.21
CA ILE A 88 -3.92 -4.86 -2.24
C ILE A 88 -4.26 -3.50 -1.66
N HIS A 89 -4.32 -3.38 -0.34
CA HIS A 89 -4.53 -2.11 0.33
C HIS A 89 -3.31 -1.74 1.17
N VAL A 90 -2.98 -0.45 1.19
CA VAL A 90 -2.08 0.16 2.17
C VAL A 90 -2.91 1.16 2.96
N ASP A 91 -3.20 0.82 4.20
CA ASP A 91 -4.08 1.57 5.07
C ASP A 91 -3.27 2.18 6.23
N ARG A 92 -3.56 3.44 6.57
CA ARG A 92 -3.17 4.03 7.85
C ARG A 92 -4.17 3.58 8.91
N ILE A 93 -3.68 2.96 9.96
CA ILE A 93 -4.48 2.61 11.14
C ILE A 93 -4.08 3.55 12.27
N GLY A 94 -5.07 4.18 12.92
CA GLY A 94 -4.83 5.11 14.02
C GLY A 94 -6.05 5.30 14.88
N LEU A 95 -5.96 6.25 15.81
CA LEU A 95 -7.07 6.68 16.65
C LEU A 95 -7.68 7.96 16.08
N GLN A 96 -9.00 8.03 16.06
CA GLN A 96 -9.77 9.18 15.64
C GLN A 96 -10.68 9.64 16.78
N GLY A 97 -10.73 10.96 16.99
CA GLY A 97 -11.52 11.62 18.03
C GLY A 97 -10.77 11.81 19.35
N ASP A 98 -11.39 12.59 20.24
CA ASP A 98 -10.87 12.88 21.58
C ASP A 98 -11.54 11.98 22.64
N ALA A 99 -10.85 11.79 23.77
CA ALA A 99 -11.44 11.09 24.91
C ALA A 99 -12.71 11.82 25.41
N PRO A 100 -13.80 11.10 25.76
CA PRO A 100 -13.92 9.64 25.88
C PRO A 100 -14.34 8.90 24.60
N ALA A 101 -14.58 9.61 23.48
CA ALA A 101 -15.15 9.06 22.24
C ALA A 101 -14.09 8.60 21.22
N VAL A 102 -12.90 8.21 21.69
CA VAL A 102 -11.82 7.75 20.82
C VAL A 102 -12.21 6.43 20.15
N SER A 103 -12.02 6.35 18.83
CA SER A 103 -12.27 5.14 18.05
C SER A 103 -11.08 4.81 17.18
N THR A 104 -10.91 3.52 16.84
CA THR A 104 -9.90 3.12 15.86
C THR A 104 -10.44 3.38 14.46
N ALA A 105 -9.65 4.05 13.62
CA ALA A 105 -9.98 4.33 12.24
C ALA A 105 -8.93 3.74 11.30
N ALA A 106 -9.39 3.27 10.14
CA ALA A 106 -8.56 2.86 9.02
C ALA A 106 -8.80 3.81 7.84
N GLN A 107 -7.73 4.44 7.33
CA GLN A 107 -7.79 5.32 6.17
C GLN A 107 -6.99 4.71 5.03
N LYS A 108 -7.63 4.51 3.89
CA LYS A 108 -6.97 3.98 2.68
C LYS A 108 -6.03 5.02 2.10
N LEU A 109 -4.76 4.65 1.94
CA LEU A 109 -3.75 5.50 1.30
C LEU A 109 -3.50 5.06 -0.12
N LEU A 110 -3.21 3.77 -0.31
CA LEU A 110 -2.90 3.18 -1.61
C LEU A 110 -3.75 1.94 -1.86
N VAL A 111 -4.04 1.70 -3.13
CA VAL A 111 -4.83 0.57 -3.59
C VAL A 111 -4.19 -0.02 -4.84
N GLY A 112 -4.20 -1.34 -4.95
CA GLY A 112 -3.73 -2.05 -6.12
C GLY A 112 -4.56 -3.30 -6.40
N LYS A 113 -4.30 -3.92 -7.53
CA LYS A 113 -4.94 -5.17 -7.94
C LYS A 113 -3.94 -6.12 -8.57
N SER A 114 -3.98 -7.36 -8.11
CA SER A 114 -3.27 -8.52 -8.68
C SER A 114 -4.27 -9.50 -9.33
N LEU A 115 -3.93 -10.18 -10.42
CA LEU A 115 -4.80 -11.24 -10.98
C LEU A 115 -4.72 -12.56 -10.21
N THR A 116 -3.60 -12.84 -9.54
CA THR A 116 -3.39 -14.08 -8.78
C THR A 116 -3.17 -13.83 -7.29
N GLU A 117 -3.54 -14.81 -6.47
CA GLU A 117 -3.36 -14.73 -5.01
C GLU A 117 -1.88 -14.65 -4.64
N ARG A 118 -1.08 -15.48 -5.30
CA ARG A 118 0.36 -15.57 -5.07
C ARG A 118 1.04 -14.23 -5.33
N GLN A 119 0.77 -13.61 -6.47
CA GLN A 119 1.32 -12.30 -6.83
C GLN A 119 0.85 -11.21 -5.86
N ALA A 120 -0.41 -11.26 -5.40
CA ALA A 120 -0.90 -10.31 -4.40
C ALA A 120 -0.09 -10.40 -3.11
N TRP A 121 0.14 -11.62 -2.60
CA TRP A 121 0.94 -11.85 -1.40
C TRP A 121 2.44 -11.56 -1.59
N ASP A 122 3.01 -11.84 -2.75
CA ASP A 122 4.39 -11.45 -3.08
C ASP A 122 4.54 -9.93 -3.08
N SER A 123 3.58 -9.21 -3.67
CA SER A 123 3.53 -7.74 -3.67
C SER A 123 3.39 -7.20 -2.25
N VAL A 124 2.51 -7.76 -1.43
CA VAL A 124 2.35 -7.36 -0.02
C VAL A 124 3.65 -7.55 0.76
N ARG A 125 4.33 -8.70 0.61
CA ARG A 125 5.63 -8.93 1.28
C ARG A 125 6.68 -7.93 0.83
N ALA A 126 6.72 -7.57 -0.44
CA ALA A 126 7.64 -6.56 -0.94
C ALA A 126 7.29 -5.16 -0.39
N ILE A 127 6.03 -4.76 -0.42
CA ILE A 127 5.56 -3.48 0.12
C ILE A 127 5.84 -3.37 1.63
N SER A 128 5.60 -4.43 2.40
CA SER A 128 5.93 -4.47 3.83
C SER A 128 7.41 -4.20 4.08
N LYS A 129 8.31 -4.79 3.26
CA LYS A 129 9.74 -4.50 3.35
C LYS A 129 10.09 -3.07 2.94
N MET A 130 9.43 -2.50 1.93
CA MET A 130 9.66 -1.11 1.51
C MET A 130 9.32 -0.11 2.62
N PHE A 131 8.25 -0.38 3.37
CA PHE A 131 7.83 0.47 4.49
C PHE A 131 8.44 0.09 5.85
N ASP A 132 9.27 -0.95 5.91
CA ASP A 132 9.78 -1.52 7.17
C ASP A 132 8.66 -1.87 8.17
N VAL A 133 7.58 -2.47 7.65
CA VAL A 133 6.44 -2.94 8.45
C VAL A 133 6.69 -4.40 8.82
N ALA A 134 6.85 -4.66 10.12
CA ALA A 134 7.07 -5.98 10.71
C ALA A 134 5.83 -6.89 10.65
#